data_AF-A0A8J6NZ12-F1
#
_entry.id   AF-A0A8J6NZ12-F1
#
_cell.length_a   1.000
_cell.length_b   1.000
_cell.length_c   1.000
_cell.angle_alpha   90.00
_cell.angle_beta   90.00
_cell.angle_gamma   90.00
#
_symmetry.space_group_name_H-M   'P 1'
#
loop_
_entity.id
_entity.type
_entity.pdbx_description
1 polymer ?
#
loop_
_entity_poly.entity_id
_entity_poly.type
_entity_poly.pdbx_seq_one_letter_code
_entity_poly.pdbx_strand_id
1 'polypeptide(L)' 'MDKNPNPVYNNGSRNLFCPYYGDCLDHAAKLHWEAWACFDCYHKMLREAGAEGPFSSGDTTPYYRISPEIYLHAG' A
#
# COMPACT_ATOMS: atom_id res chain seq x y z
N MET A 1 18.40 5.24 6.35
CA MET A 1 16.96 4.89 6.31
C MET A 1 16.65 4.55 4.88
N ASP A 2 16.36 3.29 4.62
CA ASP A 2 16.22 2.75 3.27
C ASP A 2 14.95 3.30 2.60
N LYS A 3 15.10 3.72 1.35
CA LYS A 3 14.01 4.22 0.49
C LYS A 3 13.41 3.07 -0.32
N ASN A 4 13.42 1.85 0.21
CA ASN A 4 12.99 0.65 -0.48
C ASN A 4 11.65 0.19 0.10
N PRO A 5 10.88 -0.64 -0.63
CA PRO A 5 9.75 -1.36 -0.06
C PRO A 5 10.19 -2.13 1.18
N ASN A 6 9.50 -1.94 2.30
CA ASN A 6 9.79 -2.62 3.56
C ASN A 6 8.49 -2.97 4.29
N PRO A 7 7.66 -3.87 3.72
CA PRO A 7 6.48 -4.36 4.41
C PRO A 7 6.90 -5.26 5.59
N VAL A 8 6.26 -5.09 6.75
CA VAL A 8 6.50 -5.93 7.93
C VAL A 8 5.25 -6.76 8.20
N TYR A 9 5.40 -8.08 8.44
CA TYR A 9 4.29 -8.98 8.78
C TYR A 9 3.77 -8.67 10.20
N ASN A 10 2.86 -7.72 10.29
CA ASN A 10 2.34 -7.20 11.55
C ASN A 10 0.97 -6.53 11.32
N ASN A 11 0.12 -6.56 12.35
CA ASN A 11 -1.22 -5.99 12.31
C ASN A 11 -1.26 -4.47 12.58
N GLY A 12 -0.29 -3.75 12.02
CA GLY A 12 -0.08 -2.32 12.25
C GLY A 12 -0.75 -1.40 11.23
N SER A 13 -0.39 -0.12 11.28
CA SER A 13 -0.88 0.88 10.32
C SER A 13 -0.15 0.78 8.98
N ARG A 14 -0.93 0.89 7.91
CA ARG A 14 -0.45 1.01 6.53
C ARG A 14 -0.51 2.48 6.12
N ASN A 15 0.48 2.93 5.34
CA ASN A 15 0.41 4.23 4.71
C ASN A 15 0.08 4.08 3.21
N LEU A 16 -1.16 4.42 2.83
CA LEU A 16 -1.61 4.42 1.44
C LEU A 16 -0.84 5.42 0.55
N PHE A 17 -0.27 6.47 1.14
CA PHE A 17 0.53 7.47 0.44
C PHE A 17 2.00 7.05 0.27
N CYS A 18 2.37 5.86 0.74
CA CYS A 18 3.70 5.34 0.51
C CYS A 18 3.91 5.13 -1.00
N PRO A 19 4.98 5.67 -1.61
CA PRO A 19 5.26 5.46 -3.03
C PRO A 19 5.48 3.98 -3.39
N TYR A 20 5.77 3.14 -2.39
CA TYR A 20 5.96 1.70 -2.53
C TYR A 20 4.77 0.89 -2.02
N TYR A 21 3.59 1.50 -1.83
CA TYR A 21 2.43 0.79 -1.27
C TYR A 21 2.05 -0.43 -2.12
N GLY A 22 2.04 -0.29 -3.45
CA GLY A 22 1.76 -1.39 -4.38
C GLY A 22 2.75 -2.55 -4.22
N ASP A 23 4.05 -2.26 -4.25
CA ASP A 23 5.11 -3.27 -4.09
C ASP A 23 5.03 -3.98 -2.72
N CYS A 24 4.75 -3.23 -1.66
CA CYS A 24 4.57 -3.77 -0.31
C CYS A 24 3.33 -4.68 -0.22
N LEU A 25 2.24 -4.30 -0.88
CA LEU A 25 1.02 -5.11 -0.97
C LEU A 25 1.28 -6.39 -1.76
N ASP A 26 1.93 -6.31 -2.91
CA ASP A 26 2.28 -7.45 -3.73
C ASP A 26 3.17 -8.44 -2.96
N HIS A 27 4.15 -7.93 -2.20
CA HIS A 27 5.02 -8.76 -1.35
C HIS A 27 4.23 -9.49 -0.26
N ALA A 28 3.37 -8.78 0.47
CA ALA A 28 2.52 -9.37 1.50
C ALA A 28 1.56 -10.42 0.92
N ALA A 29 0.97 -10.14 -0.25
CA ALA A 29 0.08 -11.05 -0.96
C ALA A 29 0.79 -12.32 -1.43
N LYS A 30 1.99 -12.18 -2.03
CA LYS A 30 2.82 -13.31 -2.48
C LYS A 30 3.23 -14.24 -1.33
N LEU A 31 3.35 -13.70 -0.11
CA LEU A 31 3.68 -14.47 1.09
C LEU A 31 2.45 -14.88 1.92
N HIS A 32 1.23 -14.63 1.42
CA HIS A 32 -0.03 -14.93 2.09
C HIS A 32 -0.13 -14.33 3.51
N TRP A 33 0.40 -13.14 3.71
CA TRP A 33 0.30 -12.43 4.98
C TRP A 33 -1.13 -11.93 5.21
N GLU A 34 -1.69 -12.23 6.38
CA GLU A 34 -3.02 -11.75 6.79
C GLU A 34 -3.07 -10.22 6.98
N ALA A 35 -1.93 -9.63 7.38
CA ALA A 35 -1.78 -8.20 7.59
C ALA A 35 -0.34 -7.76 7.34
N TRP A 36 -0.14 -6.50 6.99
CA TRP A 36 1.19 -5.90 6.93
C TRP A 36 1.16 -4.44 7.35
N ALA A 37 2.31 -3.94 7.80
CA ALA A 37 2.43 -2.59 8.33
C ALA A 37 3.66 -1.84 7.80
N CYS A 38 3.60 -0.51 7.88
CA CYS A 38 4.67 0.42 7.50
C CYS A 38 5.54 0.86 8.69
N PHE A 39 5.62 0.12 9.81
CA PHE A 39 6.24 0.58 11.07
C PHE A 39 7.65 1.14 10.92
N ASP A 40 8.48 0.48 10.10
CA ASP A 40 9.87 0.85 9.84
C ASP A 40 10.07 1.50 8.47
N CYS A 41 8.98 1.92 7.83
CA CYS A 41 9.06 2.63 6.57
C CYS A 41 9.37 4.10 6.79
N TYR A 42 10.35 4.63 6.05
CA TYR A 42 10.63 6.07 6.01
C TYR A 42 9.37 6.89 5.66
N HIS A 43 8.50 6.33 4.83
CA HIS A 43 7.28 6.98 4.38
C HIS A 43 6.11 6.86 5.36
N LYS A 44 6.25 6.27 6.55
CA LYS A 44 5.10 6.00 7.46
C LYS A 44 4.30 7.23 7.89
N MET A 45 4.93 8.41 7.88
CA MET A 45 4.29 9.70 8.22
C MET A 45 3.97 10.55 6.99
N LEU A 46 4.23 10.06 5.77
CA LEU A 46 3.92 10.79 4.55
C LEU A 46 2.40 10.93 4.45
N ARG A 47 1.93 12.16 4.52
CA ARG A 47 0.53 12.54 4.26
C ARG A 47 0.55 13.36 2.98
N GLU A 48 -0.51 13.30 2.18
CA GLU A 48 -0.64 14.18 1.01
C GLU A 48 -0.49 15.64 1.43
N ALA A 49 0.55 16.30 0.92
CA ALA A 49 0.59 17.75 0.85
C ALA A 49 -0.31 18.16 -0.34
N GLY A 50 -1.62 18.07 -0.19
CA GLY A 50 -2.53 18.48 -1.27
C GLY A 50 -3.91 17.82 -1.35
N ALA A 51 -4.40 17.11 -0.32
CA ALA A 51 -5.79 16.64 -0.27
C ALA A 51 -6.80 17.79 0.02
N GLU A 52 -6.64 18.93 -0.66
CA GLU A 52 -7.54 20.09 -0.60
C GLU A 52 -8.48 20.14 -1.81
N GLY A 53 -8.50 19.06 -2.62
CA GLY A 53 -9.45 18.89 -3.72
C GLY A 53 -10.73 18.19 -3.23
N PRO A 54 -11.93 18.62 -3.65
CA PRO A 54 -13.16 17.92 -3.29
C PRO A 54 -13.08 16.50 -3.85
N PHE A 55 -13.12 15.51 -2.95
CA PHE A 55 -13.27 14.10 -3.30
C PHE A 55 -14.56 13.95 -4.10
N SER A 56 -14.45 13.92 -5.44
CA SER A 56 -15.60 13.67 -6.29
C SER A 56 -16.02 12.22 -6.09
N SER A 57 -17.20 12.03 -5.53
CA SER A 57 -17.71 10.78 -4.97
C SER A 57 -18.00 9.67 -6.02
N GLY A 58 -17.44 9.80 -7.22
CA GLY A 58 -17.69 8.92 -8.37
C GLY A 58 -16.51 8.04 -8.80
N ASP A 59 -15.28 8.33 -8.36
CA ASP A 59 -14.13 7.52 -8.74
C ASP A 59 -13.95 6.36 -7.75
N THR A 60 -14.47 5.18 -8.12
CA THR A 60 -14.16 3.91 -7.44
C THR A 60 -12.73 3.44 -7.73
N THR A 61 -11.90 4.28 -8.33
CA THR A 61 -10.51 3.96 -8.65
C THR A 61 -9.71 3.92 -7.35
N PRO A 62 -9.15 2.76 -6.97
CA PRO A 62 -8.29 2.69 -5.79
C PRO A 62 -7.06 3.58 -5.99
N TYR A 63 -6.64 4.26 -4.92
CA TYR A 63 -5.42 5.09 -4.86
C TYR A 63 -4.13 4.33 -5.18
N TYR A 64 -4.21 3.00 -5.30
CA TYR A 64 -3.10 2.11 -5.61
C TYR A 64 -3.50 1.17 -6.74
N ARG A 65 -2.53 0.81 -7.58
CA ARG A 65 -2.68 -0.23 -8.60
C ARG A 65 -2.30 -1.57 -7.99
N ILE A 66 -3.16 -2.58 -8.13
CA ILE A 66 -2.88 -3.98 -7.76
C ILE A 66 -2.24 -4.68 -8.96
N SER A 67 -1.22 -5.53 -8.75
CA SER A 67 -0.62 -6.29 -9.84
C SER A 67 -1.62 -7.25 -10.49
N PRO A 68 -1.67 -7.34 -11.84
CA PRO A 68 -2.51 -8.29 -12.56
C PRO A 68 -2.25 -9.76 -12.17
N GLU A 69 -1.04 -10.07 -11.72
CA GLU A 69 -0.61 -11.42 -11.32
C GLU A 69 -1.43 -11.99 -10.15
N ILE A 70 -1.98 -11.11 -9.31
CA ILE A 70 -2.78 -11.51 -8.14
C ILE A 70 -4.12 -12.13 -8.57
N TYR A 71 -4.68 -11.73 -9.72
CA TYR A 71 -5.95 -12.26 -10.21
C TYR A 71 -5.84 -13.68 -10.79
N LEU A 72 -4.63 -14.14 -11.14
CA LEU A 72 -4.41 -15.41 -11.84
C LEU A 72 -4.43 -16.64 -10.91
N HIS A 73 -4.42 -16.46 -9.59
CA HIS A 73 -4.46 -17.55 -8.61
C HIS A 73 -5.84 -17.78 -7.97
N ALA A 74 -6.86 -17.06 -8.42
CA ALA A 74 -8.26 -17.27 -8.02
C ALA A 74 -8.99 -18.08 -9.10
N GLY A 75 -8.70 -19.38 -9.18
CA GLY A 75 -9.34 -20.33 -10.11
C GLY A 75 -9.37 -21.73 -9.53
#